data_AF-J1TAH5-F1
#
_entry.id   AF-J1TAH5-F1
#
_cell.length_a   1.000
_cell.length_b   1.000
_cell.length_c   1.000
_cell.angle_alpha   90.00
_cell.angle_beta   90.00
_cell.angle_gamma   90.00
#
_symmetry.space_group_name_H-M   'P 1'
#
loop_
_entity.id
_entity.type
_entity.pdbx_description
1 polymer ?
#
loop_
_entity_poly.entity_id
_entity_poly.type
_entity_poly.pdbx_seq_one_letter_code
_entity_poly.pdbx_strand_id
1 'polypeptide(L)'
;MVYSNAIATSMLHFNGMIFRRAVLPILSSCLMAGAVLAACSPPSPKRHSDAEVAFLASDAYLVVGDVPLIVPFVALTGLAEKPSFSLDRKGDRQAAEERLEAFRKTAGSPETAPVIDKLEITVRPYGWDDSDAPFRRICLHLSRQWSRSVCNDPSAPLQRAMPKNTFFLADDRKLNTFRNYSIGSGETVSDHLDRMPLKPMETSVVCDAEASSETTLCTAATPIRQHLIAVWRVWGSSAEATSRQAEREGVAITAFVLHALGPAENFPALTSVACGLTKPVPSSETRGDACP
;
A
#
# COMPACT_ATOMS: atom_id res chain seq x y z
N MET A 1 -33.98 -11.05 42.96
CA MET A 1 -33.70 -9.59 43.00
C MET A 1 -33.26 -9.22 41.60
N VAL A 2 -34.12 -8.91 40.61
CA VAL A 2 -35.15 -7.87 40.46
C VAL A 2 -34.62 -6.46 40.71
N TYR A 3 -34.40 -5.73 39.62
CA TYR A 3 -34.67 -4.31 39.29
C TYR A 3 -33.97 -4.08 37.92
N SER A 4 -34.58 -3.92 36.75
CA SER A 4 -35.71 -3.14 36.21
C SER A 4 -35.51 -1.62 36.21
N ASN A 5 -35.74 -1.03 35.01
CA ASN A 5 -36.00 0.38 34.64
C ASN A 5 -34.78 1.20 34.16
N ALA A 6 -34.86 2.09 33.16
CA ALA A 6 -35.95 2.54 32.28
C ALA A 6 -35.37 3.34 31.08
N ILE A 7 -36.24 3.50 30.07
CA ILE A 7 -36.14 4.30 28.84
C ILE A 7 -36.15 5.81 29.15
N ALA A 8 -35.41 6.61 28.37
CA ALA A 8 -35.69 8.05 28.22
C ALA A 8 -35.46 8.53 26.78
N THR A 9 -36.58 8.78 26.11
CA THR A 9 -36.75 9.45 24.83
C THR A 9 -36.57 10.97 25.00
N SER A 10 -35.90 11.67 24.08
CA SER A 10 -36.08 13.11 23.96
C SER A 10 -36.04 13.56 22.49
N MET A 11 -37.22 13.97 22.02
CA MET A 11 -37.45 14.77 20.82
C MET A 11 -36.96 16.20 21.06
N LEU A 12 -36.38 16.84 20.05
CA LEU A 12 -36.36 18.31 19.98
C LEU A 12 -36.88 18.77 18.61
N HIS A 13 -37.98 19.51 18.71
CA HIS A 13 -38.61 20.36 17.72
C HIS A 13 -37.62 21.38 17.12
N PHE A 14 -37.68 21.60 15.80
CA PHE A 14 -37.22 22.84 15.19
C PHE A 14 -38.40 23.54 14.50
N ASN A 15 -38.81 24.67 15.08
CA ASN A 15 -39.81 25.59 14.54
C ASN A 15 -39.20 26.43 13.40
N GLY A 16 -40.00 26.66 12.36
CA GLY A 16 -39.66 27.56 11.26
C GLY A 16 -39.84 29.04 11.60
N MET A 17 -39.21 29.90 10.81
CA MET A 17 -39.68 31.27 10.62
C MET A 17 -39.35 31.78 9.22
N ILE A 18 -40.42 32.16 8.53
CA ILE A 18 -40.48 32.80 7.22
C ILE A 18 -40.17 34.29 7.42
N PHE A 19 -39.27 34.88 6.63
CA PHE A 19 -39.17 36.34 6.50
C PHE A 19 -39.23 36.78 5.04
N ARG A 20 -40.15 37.72 4.79
CA ARG A 20 -40.50 38.29 3.49
C ARG A 20 -39.56 39.43 3.10
N ARG A 21 -39.29 39.48 1.79
CA ARG A 21 -38.86 40.59 0.91
C ARG A 21 -38.88 42.03 1.49
N ALA A 22 -37.81 42.75 1.18
CA ALA A 22 -37.88 44.14 0.72
C ALA A 22 -36.93 44.33 -0.47
N VAL A 23 -37.48 44.89 -1.56
CA VAL A 23 -36.79 45.29 -2.79
C VAL A 23 -36.66 46.81 -2.72
N LEU A 24 -35.47 47.38 -2.94
CA LEU A 24 -35.33 48.63 -3.70
C LEU A 24 -33.87 48.85 -4.19
N PRO A 25 -33.66 49.50 -5.35
CA PRO A 25 -32.40 49.48 -6.10
C PRO A 25 -31.61 50.79 -5.95
N ILE A 26 -30.27 50.73 -5.93
CA ILE A 26 -29.41 51.88 -6.23
C ILE A 26 -28.22 51.44 -7.09
N LEU A 27 -28.12 52.12 -8.23
CA LEU A 27 -27.04 52.08 -9.21
C LEU A 27 -25.70 52.60 -8.67
N SER A 28 -24.65 52.14 -9.33
CA SER A 28 -23.40 52.86 -9.59
C SER A 28 -22.22 52.57 -8.65
N SER A 29 -21.06 52.42 -9.31
CA SER A 29 -19.70 52.33 -8.76
C SER A 29 -19.21 50.96 -8.30
N CYS A 30 -18.76 50.13 -9.25
CA CYS A 30 -17.39 49.60 -9.25
C CYS A 30 -17.11 48.82 -10.55
N LEU A 31 -16.88 49.56 -11.63
CA LEU A 31 -16.12 49.11 -12.80
C LEU A 31 -14.65 48.97 -12.39
N MET A 32 -14.29 47.94 -11.62
CA MET A 32 -12.92 47.45 -11.38
C MET A 32 -12.96 46.03 -10.78
N ALA A 33 -13.64 45.09 -11.44
CA ALA A 33 -13.70 43.68 -11.00
C ALA A 33 -13.47 42.72 -12.18
N GLY A 34 -12.48 43.04 -13.03
CA GLY A 34 -12.22 42.30 -14.26
C GLY A 34 -10.73 42.05 -14.49
N ALA A 35 -9.99 41.50 -13.52
CA ALA A 35 -8.62 41.00 -13.76
C ALA A 35 -8.04 40.07 -12.67
N VAL A 36 -8.83 39.29 -11.93
CA VAL A 36 -8.26 38.27 -11.01
C VAL A 36 -9.05 36.96 -11.08
N LEU A 37 -9.16 36.36 -12.27
CA LEU A 37 -9.68 34.98 -12.43
C LEU A 37 -8.81 34.09 -13.34
N ALA A 38 -7.62 34.55 -13.75
CA ALA A 38 -6.80 33.85 -14.74
C ALA A 38 -5.50 33.20 -14.19
N ALA A 39 -5.43 32.83 -12.91
CA ALA A 39 -4.20 32.26 -12.35
C ALA A 39 -4.38 31.10 -11.35
N CYS A 40 -5.48 30.35 -11.45
CA CYS A 40 -5.62 29.06 -10.78
C CYS A 40 -5.90 27.95 -11.80
N SER A 41 -5.13 27.89 -12.89
CA SER A 41 -5.05 26.64 -13.64
C SER A 41 -4.37 25.63 -12.72
N PRO A 42 -5.03 24.53 -12.34
CA PRO A 42 -4.37 23.49 -11.56
C PRO A 42 -3.11 23.08 -12.34
N PRO A 43 -1.95 22.98 -11.67
CA PRO A 43 -0.72 22.58 -12.33
C PRO A 43 -1.00 21.29 -13.10
N SER A 44 -0.75 21.33 -14.40
CA SER A 44 -0.91 20.17 -15.26
C SER A 44 -0.13 19.02 -14.64
N PRO A 45 -0.68 17.79 -14.57
CA PRO A 45 0.03 16.66 -13.99
C PRO A 45 1.41 16.58 -14.64
N LYS A 46 2.46 16.62 -13.82
CA LYS A 46 3.85 16.58 -14.30
C LYS A 46 3.98 15.31 -15.14
N ARG A 47 4.19 15.47 -16.44
CA ARG A 47 4.46 14.33 -17.32
C ARG A 47 5.85 13.83 -16.98
N HIS A 48 5.95 12.54 -16.64
CA HIS A 48 7.24 11.88 -16.54
C HIS A 48 7.93 11.87 -17.90
N SER A 49 9.25 12.06 -17.89
CA SER A 49 10.06 11.93 -19.11
C SER A 49 10.14 10.47 -19.54
N ASP A 50 10.40 10.19 -20.82
CA ASP A 50 10.54 8.81 -21.30
C ASP A 50 11.71 8.08 -20.59
N ALA A 51 12.77 8.80 -20.23
CA ALA A 51 13.89 8.26 -19.45
C ALA A 51 13.47 7.86 -18.02
N GLU A 52 12.58 8.63 -17.40
CA GLU A 52 12.04 8.35 -16.08
C GLU A 52 11.07 7.16 -16.12
N VAL A 53 10.22 7.07 -17.15
CA VAL A 53 9.36 5.91 -17.40
C VAL A 53 10.18 4.63 -17.57
N ALA A 54 11.22 4.68 -18.41
CA ALA A 54 12.11 3.54 -18.62
C ALA A 54 12.81 3.12 -17.32
N PHE A 55 13.21 4.08 -16.50
CA PHE A 55 13.81 3.81 -15.19
C PHE A 55 12.82 3.14 -14.23
N LEU A 56 11.62 3.71 -14.03
CA LEU A 56 10.62 3.14 -13.13
C LEU A 56 10.19 1.72 -13.55
N ALA A 57 10.18 1.45 -14.85
CA ALA A 57 9.88 0.13 -15.39
C ALA A 57 11.03 -0.88 -15.28
N SER A 58 12.27 -0.42 -15.08
CA SER A 58 13.44 -1.28 -14.99
C SER A 58 13.47 -2.07 -13.68
N ASP A 59 14.16 -3.21 -13.71
CA ASP A 59 14.33 -4.10 -12.57
C ASP A 59 15.36 -3.53 -11.59
N ALA A 60 15.02 -3.60 -10.30
CA ALA A 60 15.91 -3.34 -9.17
C ALA A 60 16.28 -4.68 -8.51
N TYR A 61 17.58 -4.90 -8.35
CA TYR A 61 18.18 -6.06 -7.71
C TYR A 61 18.53 -5.74 -6.27
N LEU A 62 18.08 -6.58 -5.34
CA LEU A 62 18.19 -6.35 -3.89
C LEU A 62 18.48 -7.66 -3.18
N VAL A 63 19.06 -7.60 -1.98
CA VAL A 63 19.20 -8.76 -1.09
C VAL A 63 18.55 -8.45 0.26
N VAL A 64 17.64 -9.31 0.70
CA VAL A 64 16.97 -9.22 2.01
C VAL A 64 17.06 -10.57 2.70
N GLY A 65 17.56 -10.63 3.93
CA GLY A 65 17.65 -11.91 4.66
C GLY A 65 18.41 -13.00 3.89
N ASP A 66 19.51 -12.63 3.23
CA ASP A 66 20.34 -13.48 2.38
C ASP A 66 19.62 -14.03 1.12
N VAL A 67 18.48 -13.43 0.77
CA VAL A 67 17.69 -13.79 -0.41
C VAL A 67 17.80 -12.72 -1.50
N PRO A 68 18.29 -13.06 -2.71
CA PRO A 68 18.25 -12.13 -3.85
C PRO A 68 16.82 -11.98 -4.36
N LEU A 69 16.42 -10.73 -4.57
CA LEU A 69 15.10 -10.31 -5.03
C LEU A 69 15.25 -9.36 -6.22
N ILE A 70 14.30 -9.43 -7.15
CA ILE A 70 14.18 -8.56 -8.30
C ILE A 70 12.74 -8.05 -8.39
N VAL A 71 12.61 -6.73 -8.30
CA VAL A 71 11.34 -5.98 -8.33
C VAL A 71 11.49 -4.77 -9.24
N PRO A 72 10.46 -4.33 -9.98
CA PRO A 72 10.57 -3.11 -10.76
C PRO A 72 10.66 -1.90 -9.82
N PHE A 73 11.39 -0.86 -10.19
CA PHE A 73 11.55 0.35 -9.35
C PHE A 73 10.20 0.99 -8.98
N VAL A 74 9.19 0.91 -9.86
CA VAL A 74 7.84 1.42 -9.60
C VAL A 74 7.12 0.72 -8.41
N ALA A 75 7.56 -0.49 -8.03
CA ALA A 75 7.02 -1.22 -6.89
C ALA A 75 7.68 -0.85 -5.55
N LEU A 76 8.75 -0.05 -5.57
CA LEU A 76 9.53 0.35 -4.40
C LEU A 76 9.00 1.65 -3.79
N THR A 77 7.92 1.55 -3.01
CA THR A 77 7.24 2.74 -2.46
C THR A 77 7.96 3.38 -1.26
N GLY A 78 8.77 2.61 -0.53
CA GLY A 78 9.48 3.08 0.66
C GLY A 78 10.80 3.83 0.42
N LEU A 79 11.26 3.93 -0.83
CA LEU A 79 12.53 4.57 -1.21
C LEU A 79 12.38 6.01 -1.71
N ALA A 80 11.15 6.41 -2.05
CA ALA A 80 10.83 7.79 -2.37
C ALA A 80 10.81 8.66 -1.09
N GLU A 81 11.03 9.96 -1.26
CA GLU A 81 11.16 10.97 -0.20
C GLU A 81 10.26 10.71 1.02
N LYS A 82 10.88 10.44 2.18
CA LYS A 82 10.18 10.61 3.45
C LYS A 82 10.08 12.12 3.72
N PRO A 83 8.88 12.66 3.98
CA PRO A 83 8.73 14.05 4.31
C PRO A 83 9.63 14.39 5.51
N SER A 84 10.52 15.36 5.31
CA SER A 84 11.38 15.91 6.37
C SER A 84 10.72 17.14 6.97
N PHE A 85 10.77 17.25 8.30
CA PHE A 85 10.36 18.44 9.04
C PHE A 85 11.51 19.43 9.26
N SER A 86 12.66 19.24 8.61
CA SER A 86 13.79 20.17 8.77
C SER A 86 13.52 21.51 8.08
N LEU A 87 14.14 22.56 8.63
CA LEU A 87 14.10 23.92 8.08
C LEU A 87 14.90 24.02 6.77
N ASP A 88 15.87 23.13 6.55
CA ASP A 88 16.63 23.04 5.31
C ASP A 88 15.98 22.05 4.33
N ARG A 89 14.79 22.41 3.85
CA ARG A 89 14.05 21.60 2.87
C ARG A 89 14.85 21.35 1.59
N LYS A 90 15.73 22.29 1.20
CA LYS A 90 16.52 22.16 -0.02
C LYS A 90 17.63 21.13 0.17
N GLY A 91 18.36 21.19 1.28
CA GLY A 91 19.37 20.20 1.65
C GLY A 91 18.76 18.81 1.81
N ASP A 92 17.61 18.69 2.48
CA ASP A 92 16.93 17.41 2.65
C ASP A 92 16.51 16.77 1.33
N ARG A 93 15.99 17.59 0.41
CA ARG A 93 15.64 17.13 -0.94
C ARG A 93 16.87 16.67 -1.71
N GLN A 94 17.94 17.46 -1.70
CA GLN A 94 19.19 17.08 -2.37
C GLN A 94 19.76 15.78 -1.79
N ALA A 95 19.76 15.63 -0.46
CA ALA A 95 20.22 14.40 0.19
C ALA A 95 19.29 13.21 -0.09
N ALA A 96 18.00 13.42 -0.32
CA ALA A 96 17.08 12.38 -0.78
C ALA A 96 17.36 11.97 -2.24
N GLU A 97 17.56 12.94 -3.14
CA GLU A 97 17.94 12.71 -4.53
C GLU A 97 19.28 11.95 -4.63
N GLU A 98 20.29 12.35 -3.86
CA GLU A 98 21.59 11.67 -3.81
C GLU A 98 21.48 10.23 -3.30
N ARG A 99 20.68 9.99 -2.25
CA ARG A 99 20.42 8.63 -1.75
C ARG A 99 19.69 7.77 -2.76
N LEU A 100 18.70 8.33 -3.46
CA LEU A 100 17.96 7.61 -4.49
C LEU A 100 18.85 7.25 -5.67
N GLU A 101 19.71 8.17 -6.12
CA GLU A 101 20.64 7.92 -7.22
C GLU A 101 21.73 6.90 -6.81
N ALA A 102 22.24 6.98 -5.58
CA ALA A 102 23.16 5.99 -5.04
C ALA A 102 22.51 4.60 -4.97
N PHE A 103 21.28 4.52 -4.47
CA PHE A 103 20.51 3.29 -4.44
C PHE A 103 20.30 2.73 -5.84
N ARG A 104 19.86 3.57 -6.79
CA ARG A 104 19.68 3.20 -8.20
C ARG A 104 20.94 2.59 -8.79
N LYS A 105 22.09 3.21 -8.56
CA LYS A 105 23.37 2.71 -9.08
C LYS A 105 23.70 1.33 -8.53
N THR A 106 23.47 1.09 -7.25
CA THR A 106 23.73 -0.22 -6.62
C THR A 106 22.69 -1.28 -7.01
N ALA A 107 21.42 -0.92 -7.07
CA ALA A 107 20.33 -1.83 -7.37
C ALA A 107 20.14 -2.10 -8.87
N GLY A 108 20.98 -1.52 -9.74
CA GLY A 108 20.88 -1.69 -11.19
C GLY A 108 21.44 -3.01 -11.73
N SER A 109 22.18 -3.78 -10.92
CA SER A 109 22.69 -5.09 -11.33
C SER A 109 22.72 -6.11 -10.18
N PRO A 110 22.69 -7.43 -10.47
CA PRO A 110 22.82 -8.48 -9.47
C PRO A 110 24.12 -8.40 -8.65
N GLU A 111 25.23 -8.01 -9.25
CA GLU A 111 26.57 -8.03 -8.64
C GLU A 111 26.76 -6.93 -7.60
N THR A 112 26.05 -5.82 -7.75
CA THR A 112 26.10 -4.67 -6.84
C THR A 112 24.85 -4.53 -5.98
N ALA A 113 23.94 -5.52 -6.04
CA ALA A 113 22.66 -5.50 -5.36
C ALA A 113 22.84 -5.18 -3.86
N PRO A 114 22.24 -4.09 -3.35
CA PRO A 114 22.43 -3.72 -1.96
C PRO A 114 21.72 -4.71 -1.04
N VAL A 115 22.38 -5.01 0.08
CA VAL A 115 21.77 -5.74 1.19
C VAL A 115 20.99 -4.75 2.04
N ILE A 116 19.70 -4.98 2.23
CA ILE A 116 18.83 -4.11 3.01
C ILE A 116 18.09 -4.92 4.09
N ASP A 117 17.89 -4.29 5.25
CA ASP A 117 17.23 -4.94 6.39
C ASP A 117 15.73 -5.17 6.13
N LYS A 118 15.11 -4.30 5.33
CA LYS A 118 13.69 -4.33 5.02
C LYS A 118 13.37 -3.67 3.69
N LEU A 119 12.42 -4.25 2.98
CA LEU A 119 11.86 -3.82 1.72
C LEU A 119 10.34 -3.66 1.85
N GLU A 120 9.82 -2.47 1.58
CA GLU A 120 8.38 -2.24 1.48
C GLU A 120 7.91 -2.45 0.04
N ILE A 121 6.88 -3.28 -0.13
CA ILE A 121 6.35 -3.64 -1.45
C ILE A 121 4.86 -3.34 -1.48
N THR A 122 4.43 -2.71 -2.57
CA THR A 122 3.01 -2.54 -2.93
C THR A 122 2.75 -3.26 -4.24
N VAL A 123 1.79 -4.18 -4.25
CA VAL A 123 1.23 -4.74 -5.48
C VAL A 123 -0.07 -3.98 -5.75
N ARG A 124 -0.07 -3.13 -6.78
CA ARG A 124 -1.22 -2.34 -7.22
C ARG A 124 -1.20 -2.18 -8.73
N PRO A 125 -2.37 -1.98 -9.37
CA PRO A 125 -2.39 -1.49 -10.73
C PRO A 125 -1.78 -0.09 -10.79
N TYR A 126 -1.05 0.20 -11.87
CA TYR A 126 -0.43 1.49 -12.14
C TYR A 126 -1.08 2.06 -13.40
N GLY A 127 -1.72 3.23 -13.27
CA GLY A 127 -2.39 3.86 -14.41
C GLY A 127 -3.83 3.40 -14.65
N TRP A 128 -4.45 2.73 -13.68
CA TRP A 128 -5.86 2.35 -13.79
C TRP A 128 -6.79 3.57 -13.76
N ASP A 129 -6.56 4.52 -12.85
CA ASP A 129 -7.36 5.75 -12.76
C ASP A 129 -6.64 6.97 -13.37
N ASP A 130 -7.36 8.08 -13.48
CA ASP A 130 -6.85 9.33 -14.05
C ASP A 130 -5.76 9.98 -13.16
N SER A 131 -5.68 9.61 -11.88
CA SER A 131 -4.65 10.11 -10.97
C SER A 131 -3.28 9.50 -11.27
N ASP A 132 -3.27 8.30 -11.86
CA ASP A 132 -2.06 7.59 -12.28
C ASP A 132 -1.82 7.63 -13.81
N ALA A 133 -2.53 8.47 -14.57
CA ALA A 133 -2.40 8.54 -16.02
C ALA A 133 -0.94 8.61 -16.56
N PRO A 134 0.02 9.31 -15.90
CA PRO A 134 1.43 9.29 -16.28
C PRO A 134 2.10 7.90 -16.23
N PHE A 135 1.60 6.99 -15.36
CA PHE A 135 2.17 5.66 -15.14
C PHE A 135 1.66 4.61 -16.15
N ARG A 136 0.61 4.88 -16.94
CA ARG A 136 0.12 3.93 -17.97
C ARG A 136 1.21 3.48 -18.95
N ARG A 137 2.16 4.36 -19.26
CA ARG A 137 3.27 4.04 -20.17
C ARG A 137 4.25 3.03 -19.57
N ILE A 138 4.40 3.01 -18.24
CA ILE A 138 5.33 2.10 -17.54
C ILE A 138 4.93 0.65 -17.79
N CYS A 139 3.63 0.34 -17.84
CA CYS A 139 3.16 -1.03 -18.03
C CYS A 139 3.71 -1.71 -19.29
N LEU A 140 3.95 -0.96 -20.36
CA LEU A 140 4.52 -1.49 -21.62
C LEU A 140 6.03 -1.77 -21.52
N HIS A 141 6.70 -1.18 -20.53
CA HIS A 141 8.15 -1.30 -20.32
C HIS A 141 8.52 -2.29 -19.21
N LEU A 142 7.55 -2.81 -18.45
CA LEU A 142 7.80 -3.80 -17.40
C LEU A 142 8.29 -5.12 -18.00
N SER A 143 9.41 -5.63 -17.49
CA SER A 143 10.04 -6.88 -17.93
C SER A 143 9.35 -8.13 -17.35
N ARG A 144 8.98 -8.09 -16.06
CA ARG A 144 8.42 -9.23 -15.32
C ARG A 144 6.97 -9.50 -15.73
N GLN A 145 6.56 -10.77 -15.75
CA GLN A 145 5.19 -11.13 -16.17
C GLN A 145 4.17 -10.76 -15.09
N TRP A 146 4.48 -11.00 -13.81
CA TRP A 146 3.59 -10.65 -12.70
C TRP A 146 3.29 -9.15 -12.68
N SER A 147 4.30 -8.31 -12.91
CA SER A 147 4.13 -6.85 -12.81
C SER A 147 3.28 -6.35 -13.97
N ARG A 148 3.52 -6.85 -15.19
CA ARG A 148 2.65 -6.59 -16.35
C ARG A 148 1.21 -7.03 -16.11
N SER A 149 1.00 -8.21 -15.50
CA SER A 149 -0.33 -8.76 -15.26
C SER A 149 -1.19 -7.91 -14.33
N VAL A 150 -0.56 -7.26 -13.34
CA VAL A 150 -1.27 -6.39 -12.37
C VAL A 150 -1.37 -4.95 -12.88
N CYS A 151 -0.40 -4.46 -13.65
CA CYS A 151 -0.24 -3.04 -13.97
C CYS A 151 -1.52 -2.40 -14.54
N ASN A 152 -2.19 -3.07 -15.49
CA ASN A 152 -3.40 -2.56 -16.14
C ASN A 152 -4.69 -3.29 -15.74
N ASP A 153 -4.64 -4.20 -14.77
CA ASP A 153 -5.79 -5.02 -14.38
C ASP A 153 -6.00 -5.00 -12.86
N PRO A 154 -6.91 -4.17 -12.34
CA PRO A 154 -7.25 -4.16 -10.92
C PRO A 154 -7.90 -5.47 -10.46
N SER A 155 -8.40 -6.27 -11.41
CA SER A 155 -9.01 -7.57 -11.18
C SER A 155 -8.00 -8.72 -11.33
N ALA A 156 -6.71 -8.44 -11.53
CA ALA A 156 -5.68 -9.46 -11.62
C ALA A 156 -5.76 -10.42 -10.41
N PRO A 157 -5.71 -11.74 -10.59
CA PRO A 157 -5.81 -12.70 -9.48
C PRO A 157 -4.79 -12.42 -8.36
N LEU A 158 -3.55 -12.05 -8.73
CA LEU A 158 -2.52 -11.67 -7.78
C LEU A 158 -2.94 -10.45 -6.93
N GLN A 159 -3.48 -9.40 -7.56
CA GLN A 159 -3.97 -8.21 -6.84
C GLN A 159 -5.05 -8.56 -5.81
N ARG A 160 -5.94 -9.49 -6.14
CA ARG A 160 -7.04 -9.91 -5.26
C ARG A 160 -6.58 -10.79 -4.10
N ALA A 161 -5.49 -11.54 -4.29
CA ALA A 161 -4.94 -12.44 -3.28
C ALA A 161 -4.00 -11.71 -2.30
N MET A 162 -3.37 -10.62 -2.71
CA MET A 162 -2.42 -9.85 -1.90
C MET A 162 -3.11 -8.93 -0.86
N PRO A 163 -2.38 -8.44 0.16
CA PRO A 163 -2.87 -7.38 1.04
C PRO A 163 -3.30 -6.16 0.24
N LYS A 164 -4.37 -5.49 0.67
CA LYS A 164 -4.87 -4.26 0.01
C LYS A 164 -3.85 -3.11 0.05
N ASN A 165 -2.99 -3.09 1.07
CA ASN A 165 -2.00 -2.04 1.31
C ASN A 165 -0.59 -2.59 1.01
N THR A 166 0.40 -2.12 1.77
CA THR A 166 1.78 -2.58 1.66
C THR A 166 2.03 -3.80 2.54
N PHE A 167 3.00 -4.61 2.14
CA PHE A 167 3.65 -5.58 3.00
C PHE A 167 5.16 -5.34 2.99
N PHE A 168 5.85 -5.91 3.96
CA PHE A 168 7.28 -5.81 4.09
C PHE A 168 7.91 -7.18 3.91
N LEU A 169 9.04 -7.22 3.21
CA LEU A 169 10.01 -8.29 3.30
C LEU A 169 11.15 -7.81 4.19
N ALA A 170 11.56 -8.58 5.18
CA ALA A 170 12.60 -8.19 6.11
C ALA A 170 13.57 -9.33 6.40
N ASP A 171 14.74 -8.98 6.91
CA ASP A 171 15.66 -9.90 7.56
C ASP A 171 15.16 -10.17 8.99
N ASP A 172 14.88 -11.43 9.33
CA ASP A 172 14.38 -11.85 10.64
C ASP A 172 15.38 -11.61 11.78
N ARG A 173 16.66 -11.37 11.47
CA ARG A 173 17.69 -10.95 12.43
C ARG A 173 17.65 -9.45 12.72
N LYS A 174 16.85 -8.69 11.96
CA LYS A 174 16.77 -7.22 11.96
C LYS A 174 15.36 -6.68 12.23
N LEU A 175 14.52 -7.45 12.91
CA LEU A 175 13.13 -7.07 13.20
C LEU A 175 13.00 -5.80 14.06
N ASN A 176 14.06 -5.41 14.76
CA ASN A 176 14.12 -4.12 15.47
C ASN A 176 13.91 -2.90 14.54
N THR A 177 14.06 -3.04 13.21
CA THR A 177 13.72 -1.99 12.25
C THR A 177 12.23 -1.61 12.25
N PHE A 178 11.36 -2.40 12.89
CA PHE A 178 9.93 -2.13 13.03
C PHE A 178 9.56 -1.34 14.31
N ARG A 179 10.52 -1.00 15.17
CA ARG A 179 10.26 -0.24 16.42
C ARG A 179 9.63 1.13 16.18
N ASN A 180 9.91 1.76 15.05
CA ASN A 180 9.33 3.06 14.69
C ASN A 180 8.01 2.93 13.90
N TYR A 181 7.50 1.71 13.70
CA TYR A 181 6.31 1.46 12.92
C TYR A 181 5.12 1.18 13.85
N SER A 182 4.50 2.26 14.33
CA SER A 182 3.35 2.21 15.22
C SER A 182 2.11 1.70 14.49
N ILE A 183 1.37 0.82 15.16
CA ILE A 183 0.07 0.30 14.68
C ILE A 183 -1.11 1.15 15.16
N GLY A 184 -0.88 2.25 15.89
CA GLY A 184 -1.93 3.21 16.28
C GLY A 184 -2.54 2.97 17.66
N SER A 185 -2.38 1.78 18.23
CA SER A 185 -2.81 1.38 19.59
C SER A 185 -1.81 1.74 20.70
N GLY A 186 -0.69 2.40 20.35
CA GLY A 186 0.46 2.58 21.25
C GLY A 186 1.48 1.45 21.20
N GLU A 187 1.09 0.28 20.67
CA GLU A 187 2.02 -0.80 20.34
C GLU A 187 2.72 -0.55 18.98
N THR A 188 3.83 -1.25 18.76
CA THR A 188 4.60 -1.26 17.51
C THR A 188 4.53 -2.63 16.85
N VAL A 189 4.83 -2.69 15.54
CA VAL A 189 4.97 -3.99 14.86
C VAL A 189 6.06 -4.85 15.50
N SER A 190 7.12 -4.26 16.07
CA SER A 190 8.15 -5.03 16.77
C SER A 190 7.58 -5.76 17.99
N ASP A 191 6.72 -5.10 18.78
CA ASP A 191 6.09 -5.69 19.97
C ASP A 191 5.16 -6.86 19.61
N HIS A 192 4.52 -6.78 18.44
CA HIS A 192 3.73 -7.89 17.90
C HIS A 192 4.63 -9.05 17.47
N LEU A 193 5.71 -8.78 16.73
CA LEU A 193 6.63 -9.81 16.23
C LEU A 193 7.34 -10.55 17.37
N ASP A 194 7.72 -9.86 18.45
CA ASP A 194 8.36 -10.47 19.63
C ASP A 194 7.47 -11.49 20.35
N ARG A 195 6.14 -11.39 20.17
CA ARG A 195 5.14 -12.31 20.74
C ARG A 195 4.73 -13.44 19.77
N MET A 196 5.16 -13.41 18.51
CA MET A 196 4.74 -14.38 17.50
C MET A 196 5.52 -15.69 17.60
N PRO A 197 4.83 -16.85 17.60
CA PRO A 197 5.49 -18.15 17.43
C PRO A 197 5.84 -18.38 15.95
N LEU A 198 6.87 -17.69 15.46
CA LEU A 198 7.31 -17.74 14.07
C LEU A 198 7.81 -19.13 13.69
N LYS A 199 7.14 -19.74 12.70
CA LYS A 199 7.51 -21.05 12.14
C LYS A 199 7.70 -20.94 10.63
N PRO A 200 8.65 -21.68 10.04
CA PRO A 200 8.88 -21.66 8.60
C PRO A 200 7.60 -21.96 7.81
N MET A 201 7.28 -21.08 6.85
CA MET A 201 6.13 -21.19 5.93
C MET A 201 4.74 -21.18 6.59
N GLU A 202 4.64 -20.89 7.90
CA GLU A 202 3.36 -20.75 8.59
C GLU A 202 3.09 -19.28 8.92
N THR A 203 1.86 -18.84 8.65
CA THR A 203 1.42 -17.49 9.01
C THR A 203 1.09 -17.43 10.50
N SER A 204 1.75 -16.53 11.21
CA SER A 204 1.44 -16.15 12.59
C SER A 204 0.69 -14.82 12.61
N VAL A 205 -0.25 -14.66 13.55
CA VAL A 205 -1.02 -13.43 13.73
C VAL A 205 -1.05 -13.05 15.19
N VAL A 206 -0.76 -11.78 15.48
CA VAL A 206 -0.88 -11.17 16.81
C VAL A 206 -1.65 -9.86 16.68
N CYS A 207 -2.59 -9.65 17.58
CA CYS A 207 -3.45 -8.47 17.64
C CYS A 207 -3.15 -7.64 18.89
N ASP A 208 -3.57 -6.38 18.86
CA ASP A 208 -3.52 -5.49 20.03
C ASP A 208 -4.18 -6.15 21.25
N ALA A 209 -3.54 -6.03 22.42
CA ALA A 209 -4.07 -6.60 23.66
C ALA A 209 -5.34 -5.85 24.15
N GLU A 210 -5.41 -4.54 23.90
CA GLU A 210 -6.48 -3.65 24.37
C GLU A 210 -7.40 -3.17 23.24
N ALA A 211 -7.77 -4.06 22.32
CA ALA A 211 -8.66 -3.66 21.23
C ALA A 211 -10.07 -3.31 21.75
N SER A 212 -10.40 -2.01 21.79
CA SER A 212 -11.80 -1.58 21.81
C SER A 212 -12.47 -2.11 20.54
N SER A 213 -13.63 -2.76 20.68
CA SER A 213 -14.26 -3.70 19.75
C SER A 213 -14.51 -3.28 18.29
N GLU A 214 -14.16 -2.06 17.88
CA GLU A 214 -14.47 -1.55 16.54
C GLU A 214 -13.31 -1.62 15.53
N THR A 215 -12.04 -1.67 15.96
CA THR A 215 -10.89 -1.77 15.03
C THR A 215 -9.70 -2.52 15.63
N THR A 216 -9.84 -3.82 15.86
CA THR A 216 -8.68 -4.65 16.24
C THR A 216 -7.67 -4.67 15.09
N LEU A 217 -6.51 -4.04 15.31
CA LEU A 217 -5.41 -4.09 14.36
C LEU A 217 -4.50 -5.25 14.72
N CYS A 218 -4.16 -6.05 13.72
CA CYS A 218 -3.30 -7.19 13.88
C CYS A 218 -2.13 -7.11 12.92
N THR A 219 -1.01 -7.67 13.34
CA THR A 219 0.14 -7.93 12.49
C THR A 219 0.14 -9.40 12.15
N ALA A 220 0.37 -9.71 10.89
CA ALA A 220 0.64 -11.06 10.41
C ALA A 220 2.08 -11.14 9.92
N ALA A 221 2.69 -12.32 10.10
CA ALA A 221 4.01 -12.58 9.59
C ALA A 221 4.19 -14.03 9.16
N THR A 222 4.99 -14.25 8.11
CA THR A 222 5.33 -15.58 7.60
C THR A 222 6.83 -15.62 7.31
N PRO A 223 7.62 -16.38 8.10
CA PRO A 223 8.99 -16.71 7.73
C PRO A 223 9.00 -17.49 6.42
N ILE A 224 9.74 -17.03 5.41
CA ILE A 224 9.69 -17.59 4.06
C ILE A 224 10.80 -18.61 3.85
N ARG A 225 12.05 -18.14 3.79
CA ARG A 225 13.23 -18.96 3.56
C ARG A 225 14.47 -18.22 4.03
N GLN A 226 15.53 -18.96 4.40
CA GLN A 226 16.73 -18.37 4.99
C GLN A 226 16.34 -17.42 6.14
N HIS A 227 16.71 -16.15 6.04
CA HIS A 227 16.37 -15.10 7.00
C HIS A 227 15.27 -14.15 6.48
N LEU A 228 14.60 -14.50 5.39
CA LEU A 228 13.56 -13.68 4.79
C LEU A 228 12.21 -13.94 5.46
N ILE A 229 11.58 -12.89 5.98
CA ILE A 229 10.23 -12.92 6.57
C ILE A 229 9.34 -11.88 5.89
N ALA A 230 8.08 -12.25 5.64
CA ALA A 230 7.04 -11.31 5.24
C ALA A 230 6.30 -10.80 6.48
N VAL A 231 6.01 -9.49 6.53
CA VAL A 231 5.27 -8.84 7.62
C VAL A 231 4.25 -7.88 7.04
N TRP A 232 2.99 -7.96 7.47
CA TRP A 232 1.94 -7.06 7.00
C TRP A 232 0.85 -6.85 8.06
N ARG A 233 -0.02 -5.87 7.80
CA ARG A 233 -1.18 -5.59 8.66
C ARG A 233 -2.39 -6.33 8.14
N VAL A 234 -3.16 -6.87 9.08
CA VAL A 234 -4.45 -7.50 8.82
C VAL A 234 -5.48 -6.93 9.77
N TRP A 235 -6.68 -6.72 9.24
CA TRP A 235 -7.83 -6.25 10.00
C TRP A 235 -9.05 -7.00 9.47
N GLY A 236 -9.78 -7.65 10.37
CA GLY A 236 -10.97 -8.40 10.00
C GLY A 236 -12.01 -7.51 9.34
N SER A 237 -12.93 -8.14 8.61
CA SER A 237 -14.11 -7.49 8.04
C SER A 237 -15.34 -8.36 8.27
N SER A 238 -16.52 -7.82 7.93
CA SER A 238 -17.75 -8.62 7.92
C SER A 238 -17.70 -9.78 6.92
N ALA A 239 -16.85 -9.71 5.89
CA ALA A 239 -16.73 -10.72 4.83
C ALA A 239 -15.66 -11.79 5.10
N GLU A 240 -14.64 -11.48 5.91
CA GLU A 240 -13.49 -12.36 6.15
C GLU A 240 -12.93 -12.13 7.55
N ALA A 241 -12.82 -13.21 8.33
CA ALA A 241 -12.19 -13.17 9.65
C ALA A 241 -10.69 -12.90 9.54
N THR A 242 -10.12 -12.18 10.51
CA THR A 242 -8.70 -11.77 10.50
C THR A 242 -7.73 -12.93 10.26
N SER A 243 -7.95 -14.08 10.91
CA SER A 243 -7.09 -15.27 10.76
C SER A 243 -7.11 -15.84 9.34
N ARG A 244 -8.30 -15.95 8.72
CA ARG A 244 -8.43 -16.41 7.34
C ARG A 244 -7.82 -15.44 6.34
N GLN A 245 -8.01 -14.14 6.56
CA GLN A 245 -7.39 -13.11 5.73
C GLN A 245 -5.85 -13.23 5.78
N ALA A 246 -5.30 -13.35 6.98
CA ALA A 246 -3.86 -13.52 7.17
C ALA A 246 -3.34 -14.80 6.51
N GLU A 247 -4.02 -15.93 6.67
CA GLU A 247 -3.63 -17.18 6.02
C GLU A 247 -3.61 -17.03 4.49
N ARG A 248 -4.70 -16.54 3.90
CA ARG A 248 -4.81 -16.32 2.45
C ARG A 248 -3.71 -15.40 1.93
N GLU A 249 -3.52 -14.24 2.58
CA GLU A 249 -2.49 -13.27 2.19
C GLU A 249 -1.07 -13.83 2.39
N GLY A 250 -0.83 -14.60 3.45
CA GLY A 250 0.46 -15.24 3.71
C GLY A 250 0.83 -16.28 2.65
N VAL A 251 -0.14 -17.09 2.19
CA VAL A 251 0.07 -18.01 1.05
C VAL A 251 0.36 -17.23 -0.23
N ALA A 252 -0.39 -16.15 -0.50
CA ALA A 252 -0.18 -15.31 -1.67
C ALA A 252 1.22 -14.65 -1.69
N ILE A 253 1.63 -14.02 -0.58
CA ILE A 253 2.94 -13.37 -0.44
C ILE A 253 4.06 -14.41 -0.57
N THR A 254 3.92 -15.57 0.07
CA THR A 254 4.91 -16.65 -0.02
C THR A 254 5.09 -17.10 -1.46
N ALA A 255 4.00 -17.38 -2.18
CA ALA A 255 4.05 -17.76 -3.59
C ALA A 255 4.65 -16.64 -4.45
N PHE A 256 4.31 -15.38 -4.18
CA PHE A 256 4.86 -14.23 -4.86
C PHE A 256 6.38 -14.13 -4.71
N VAL A 257 6.89 -14.31 -3.50
CA VAL A 257 8.33 -14.30 -3.25
C VAL A 257 9.04 -15.47 -3.95
N LEU A 258 8.50 -16.69 -3.82
CA LEU A 258 9.12 -17.90 -4.34
C LEU A 258 9.05 -18.01 -5.87
N HIS A 259 8.01 -17.46 -6.49
CA HIS A 259 7.75 -17.65 -7.92
C HIS A 259 7.87 -16.37 -8.76
N ALA A 260 7.90 -15.18 -8.17
CA ALA A 260 7.93 -13.93 -8.94
C ALA A 260 9.07 -12.99 -8.57
N LEU A 261 9.57 -13.01 -7.33
CA LEU A 261 10.61 -12.06 -6.91
C LEU A 261 12.03 -12.62 -7.00
N GLY A 262 12.22 -13.93 -7.10
CA GLY A 262 13.55 -14.52 -7.26
C GLY A 262 14.21 -14.21 -8.62
N PRO A 263 15.49 -14.62 -8.82
CA PRO A 263 16.21 -14.44 -10.07
C PRO A 263 15.50 -15.02 -11.31
N ALA A 264 14.75 -16.10 -11.11
CA ALA A 264 13.87 -16.69 -12.12
C ALA A 264 12.40 -16.48 -11.73
N GLU A 265 11.58 -16.16 -12.72
CA GLU A 265 10.13 -16.06 -12.56
C GLU A 265 9.45 -17.34 -13.07
N ASN A 266 8.55 -17.88 -12.26
CA ASN A 266 7.60 -18.94 -12.59
C ASN A 266 6.17 -18.39 -12.48
N PHE A 267 5.82 -17.50 -13.41
CA PHE A 267 4.52 -16.85 -13.44
C PHE A 267 3.32 -17.80 -13.52
N PRO A 268 3.38 -18.95 -14.24
CA PRO A 268 2.29 -19.93 -14.22
C PRO A 268 2.01 -20.49 -12.82
N ALA A 269 3.05 -20.83 -12.05
CA ALA A 269 2.88 -21.31 -10.68
C ALA A 269 2.27 -20.23 -9.78
N LEU A 270 2.74 -18.99 -9.90
CA LEU A 270 2.17 -17.86 -9.16
C LEU A 270 0.68 -17.66 -9.47
N THR A 271 0.33 -17.65 -10.76
CA THR A 271 -1.04 -17.43 -11.21
C THR A 271 -1.97 -18.54 -10.73
N SER A 272 -1.51 -19.79 -10.79
CA SER A 272 -2.27 -20.94 -10.28
C SER A 272 -2.61 -20.79 -8.80
N VAL A 273 -1.62 -20.42 -7.96
CA VAL A 273 -1.85 -20.17 -6.54
C VAL A 273 -2.81 -18.98 -6.34
N ALA A 274 -2.54 -17.84 -6.98
CA ALA A 274 -3.35 -16.64 -6.83
C ALA A 274 -4.83 -16.86 -7.22
N CYS A 275 -5.08 -17.66 -8.26
CA CYS A 275 -6.43 -18.03 -8.67
C CYS A 275 -7.18 -18.88 -7.63
N GLY A 276 -6.47 -19.76 -6.91
CA GLY A 276 -7.03 -20.51 -5.79
C GLY A 276 -7.37 -19.65 -4.56
N LEU A 277 -6.74 -18.48 -4.42
CA LEU A 277 -6.84 -17.60 -3.25
C LEU A 277 -7.86 -16.47 -3.43
N THR A 278 -9.05 -16.80 -3.91
CA THR A 278 -10.08 -15.78 -4.17
C THR A 278 -10.54 -15.14 -2.85
N LYS A 279 -10.42 -13.82 -2.74
CA LYS A 279 -11.00 -13.07 -1.62
C LYS A 279 -12.53 -13.24 -1.60
N PRO A 280 -13.16 -13.40 -0.42
CA PRO A 280 -14.62 -13.37 -0.32
C PRO A 280 -15.14 -12.04 -0.89
N VAL A 281 -15.91 -12.11 -1.97
CA VAL A 281 -16.51 -10.93 -2.59
C VAL A 281 -17.84 -10.66 -1.87
N PRO A 282 -18.13 -9.41 -1.45
CA PRO A 282 -19.47 -9.05 -1.02
C PRO A 282 -20.45 -9.34 -2.17
N SER A 283 -21.68 -9.76 -1.86
CA SER A 283 -22.65 -10.35 -2.82
C SER A 283 -23.05 -9.49 -4.04
N SER A 284 -22.46 -8.33 -4.28
CA SER A 284 -22.83 -7.35 -5.31
C SER A 284 -21.81 -7.15 -6.45
N GLU A 285 -20.64 -7.79 -6.45
CA GLU A 285 -19.63 -7.62 -7.51
C GLU A 285 -19.57 -8.83 -8.46
N THR A 286 -19.79 -8.57 -9.75
CA THR A 286 -19.75 -9.58 -10.81
C THR A 286 -18.30 -9.99 -11.12
N ARG A 287 -18.03 -11.29 -11.12
CA ARG A 287 -16.70 -11.89 -11.35
C ARG A 287 -16.33 -11.80 -12.84
N GLY A 288 -15.20 -11.16 -13.16
CA GLY A 288 -14.49 -11.41 -14.41
C GLY A 288 -13.66 -12.70 -14.30
N ASP A 289 -13.79 -13.60 -15.27
CA ASP A 289 -13.06 -14.87 -15.35
C ASP A 289 -11.61 -14.63 -15.77
N ALA A 290 -10.81 -14.10 -14.84
CA ALA A 290 -9.36 -13.94 -15.03
C ALA A 290 -8.56 -15.20 -14.65
N CYS A 291 -9.24 -16.28 -14.29
CA CYS A 291 -8.64 -17.56 -13.92
C CYS A 291 -9.12 -18.63 -14.92
N PRO A 292 -8.20 -19.27 -15.65
CA PRO A 292 -8.53 -20.35 -16.59
C PRO A 292 -8.98 -21.63 -15.89
#